data_AF-A0A061ND19-F1
#
_entry.id   AF-A0A061ND19-F1
#
_cell.length_a   1.000
_cell.length_b   1.000
_cell.length_c   1.000
_cell.angle_alpha   90.00
_cell.angle_beta   90.00
_cell.angle_gamma   90.00
#
_symmetry.space_group_name_H-M   'P 1'
#
loop_
_entity.id
_entity.type
_entity.pdbx_description
1 polymer ?
#
loop_
_entity_poly.entity_id
_entity_poly.type
_entity_poly.pdbx_seq_one_letter_code
_entity_poly.pdbx_strand_id
1 'polypeptide(L)'
;MVYERELVKQLEIVSGRIVFTMEHSLYLIENQSRKATIISELKHVLDFYKELDSYIPRTGDNSEIGNVKARLTRARRGIEEAISIVELGYYSRAQDVLANHLLPASKRFLEHLPMAFSLEPNA
;
A
#
# COMPACT_ATOMS: atom_id res chain seq x y z
N MET A 1 -6.45 -25.27 1.64
CA MET A 1 -7.31 -25.10 0.44
C MET A 1 -8.43 -24.05 0.57
N VAL A 2 -9.41 -24.13 1.48
CA VAL A 2 -10.47 -23.08 1.57
C VAL A 2 -9.97 -21.80 2.23
N TYR A 3 -9.22 -21.92 3.32
CA TYR A 3 -8.66 -20.79 4.07
C TYR A 3 -7.65 -19.97 3.26
N GLU A 4 -6.84 -20.63 2.42
CA GLU A 4 -5.84 -19.97 1.56
C GLU A 4 -6.49 -19.16 0.44
N ARG A 5 -7.53 -19.69 -0.21
CA ARG A 5 -8.26 -18.94 -1.25
C ARG A 5 -8.94 -17.71 -0.68
N GLU A 6 -9.49 -17.81 0.53
CA GLU A 6 -10.06 -16.65 1.21
C GLU A 6 -8.98 -15.63 1.59
N LEU A 7 -7.84 -16.08 2.11
CA LEU A 7 -6.70 -15.21 2.40
C LEU A 7 -6.21 -14.45 1.16
N VAL A 8 -5.98 -15.15 0.04
CA VAL A 8 -5.56 -14.55 -1.22
C VAL A 8 -6.57 -13.50 -1.69
N LYS A 9 -7.87 -13.83 -1.62
CA LYS A 9 -8.93 -12.89 -1.98
C LYS A 9 -8.93 -11.64 -1.09
N GLN A 10 -8.73 -11.78 0.22
CA GLN A 10 -8.64 -10.63 1.13
C GLN A 10 -7.41 -9.77 0.82
N LEU A 11 -6.26 -10.40 0.53
CA LEU A 11 -5.04 -9.69 0.11
C LEU A 11 -5.28 -8.90 -1.18
N GLU A 12 -5.94 -9.48 -2.18
CA GLU A 12 -6.30 -8.80 -3.44
C GLU A 12 -7.25 -7.62 -3.21
N ILE A 13 -8.29 -7.79 -2.39
CA ILE A 13 -9.26 -6.73 -2.08
C ILE A 13 -8.56 -5.55 -1.42
N VAL A 14 -7.76 -5.79 -0.39
CA VAL A 14 -7.06 -4.71 0.33
C VAL A 14 -5.99 -4.07 -0.55
N SER A 15 -5.28 -4.86 -1.35
CA SER A 15 -4.33 -4.35 -2.34
C SER A 15 -5.00 -3.41 -3.35
N GLY A 16 -6.16 -3.79 -3.87
CA GLY A 16 -6.95 -2.95 -4.77
C GLY A 16 -7.39 -1.64 -4.11
N ARG A 17 -7.82 -1.69 -2.84
CA ARG A 17 -8.17 -0.49 -2.06
C ARG A 17 -6.97 0.45 -1.88
N ILE A 18 -5.79 -0.07 -1.55
CA ILE A 18 -4.57 0.72 -1.43
C ILE A 18 -4.28 1.47 -2.73
N VAL A 19 -4.26 0.75 -3.86
CA VAL A 19 -3.96 1.34 -5.18
C VAL A 19 -4.99 2.40 -5.55
N PHE A 20 -6.27 2.06 -5.45
CA PHE A 20 -7.37 2.97 -5.77
C PHE A 20 -7.31 4.25 -4.91
N THR A 21 -7.12 4.12 -3.60
CA THR A 21 -7.08 5.28 -2.70
C THR A 21 -5.84 6.14 -2.94
N MET A 22 -4.70 5.55 -3.33
CA MET A 22 -3.52 6.32 -3.73
C MET A 22 -3.75 7.07 -5.05
N GLU A 23 -4.39 6.45 -6.04
CA GLU A 23 -4.78 7.11 -7.30
C GLU A 23 -5.77 8.24 -7.05
N HIS A 24 -6.75 8.03 -6.16
CA HIS A 24 -7.69 9.06 -5.76
C HIS A 24 -6.99 10.20 -5.01
N SER A 25 -6.05 9.90 -4.12
CA SER A 25 -5.24 10.91 -3.42
C SER A 25 -4.44 11.77 -4.41
N LEU A 26 -3.87 11.16 -5.45
CA LEU A 26 -3.17 11.85 -6.51
C LEU A 26 -4.11 12.79 -7.29
N TYR A 27 -5.28 12.28 -7.70
CA TYR A 27 -6.32 13.09 -8.34
C TYR A 27 -6.72 14.30 -7.48
N LEU A 28 -6.90 14.12 -6.17
CA LEU A 28 -7.24 15.20 -5.25
C LEU A 28 -6.13 16.27 -5.15
N ILE A 29 -4.87 15.86 -5.17
CA ILE A 29 -3.71 16.77 -5.18
C ILE A 29 -3.67 17.57 -6.49
N GLU A 30 -3.84 16.91 -7.64
CA GLU A 30 -3.83 17.54 -8.97
C GLU A 30 -4.95 18.57 -9.14
N ASN A 31 -6.12 18.29 -8.55
CA ASN A 31 -7.27 19.19 -8.56
C ASN A 31 -7.26 20.20 -7.41
N GLN A 32 -6.17 20.29 -6.64
CA GLN A 32 -6.01 21.22 -5.51
C GLN A 32 -7.20 21.16 -4.53
N SER A 33 -7.68 19.94 -4.28
CA SER A 33 -8.75 19.69 -3.32
C SER A 33 -8.36 20.14 -1.92
N ARG A 34 -9.34 20.23 -1.02
CA ARG A 34 -9.09 20.67 0.37
C ARG A 34 -8.01 19.81 1.01
N LYS A 35 -7.01 20.45 1.64
CA LYS A 35 -5.89 19.79 2.35
C LYS A 35 -6.36 18.66 3.28
N ALA A 36 -7.43 18.91 4.05
CA ALA A 36 -8.00 17.95 4.97
C ALA A 36 -8.51 16.68 4.27
N THR A 37 -9.10 16.81 3.07
CA THR A 37 -9.59 15.69 2.26
C THR A 37 -8.42 14.85 1.74
N ILE A 38 -7.37 15.47 1.22
CA ILE A 38 -6.16 14.77 0.75
C ILE A 38 -5.51 13.99 1.90
N ILE A 39 -5.32 14.63 3.05
CA ILE A 39 -4.74 13.99 4.23
C ILE A 39 -5.61 12.83 4.72
N SER A 40 -6.95 12.99 4.70
CA SER A 40 -7.86 11.92 5.09
C SER A 40 -7.71 10.70 4.20
N GLU A 41 -7.61 10.88 2.89
CA GLU A 41 -7.44 9.75 1.96
C GLU A 41 -6.08 9.06 2.12
N LEU A 42 -5.01 9.83 2.28
CA LEU A 42 -3.69 9.25 2.57
C LEU A 42 -3.68 8.48 3.91
N LYS A 43 -4.46 8.90 4.91
CA LYS A 43 -4.63 8.15 6.16
C LYS A 43 -5.39 6.83 5.94
N HIS A 44 -6.40 6.80 5.06
CA HIS A 44 -7.05 5.53 4.69
C HIS A 44 -6.04 4.56 4.04
N VAL A 45 -5.09 5.05 3.24
CA VAL A 45 -4.02 4.20 2.70
C VAL A 45 -3.21 3.55 3.83
N LEU A 46 -2.88 4.29 4.89
CA LEU A 46 -2.17 3.74 6.06
C LEU A 46 -3.00 2.66 6.78
N ASP A 47 -4.31 2.88 6.92
CA ASP A 47 -5.22 1.92 7.53
C ASP A 47 -5.29 0.64 6.71
N PHE A 48 -5.36 0.73 5.38
CA PHE A 48 -5.33 -0.44 4.51
C PHE A 48 -3.98 -1.17 4.55
N TYR A 49 -2.85 -0.46 4.64
CA TYR A 49 -1.56 -1.13 4.87
C TYR A 49 -1.49 -1.85 6.22
N LYS A 50 -2.15 -1.32 7.25
CA LYS A 50 -2.25 -1.97 8.56
C LYS A 50 -3.15 -3.20 8.50
N GLU A 51 -4.25 -3.13 7.77
CA GLU A 51 -5.12 -4.27 7.48
C GLU A 51 -4.34 -5.35 6.73
N LEU A 52 -3.58 -4.96 5.70
CA LEU A 52 -2.75 -5.85 4.91
C LEU A 52 -1.69 -6.58 5.76
N ASP A 53 -1.03 -5.87 6.69
CA ASP A 53 -0.07 -6.46 7.63
C ASP A 53 -0.71 -7.52 8.55
N SER A 54 -1.99 -7.38 8.87
CA SER A 54 -2.72 -8.35 9.71
C SER A 54 -2.94 -9.71 9.03
N TYR A 55 -2.96 -9.73 7.69
CA TYR A 55 -3.10 -10.95 6.90
C TYR A 55 -1.78 -11.69 6.69
N ILE A 56 -0.64 -11.05 6.98
CA ILE A 56 0.66 -11.66 6.76
C ILE A 56 0.99 -12.64 7.90
N PRO A 57 1.34 -13.90 7.58
CA PRO A 57 1.73 -14.89 8.58
C PRO A 57 2.85 -14.39 9.50
N ARG A 58 2.71 -14.66 10.81
CA ARG A 58 3.73 -14.33 11.81
C ARG A 58 4.84 -15.37 11.92
N THR A 59 4.61 -16.56 11.36
CA THR A 59 5.48 -17.74 11.43
C THR A 59 5.55 -18.38 10.03
N GLY A 60 6.74 -18.77 9.58
CA GLY A 60 6.98 -19.32 8.24
C GLY A 60 8.42 -19.06 7.80
N ASP A 61 8.78 -19.38 6.55
CA ASP A 61 10.15 -19.19 6.05
C ASP A 61 10.59 -17.72 6.21
N ASN A 62 11.65 -17.52 6.99
CA ASN A 62 11.94 -16.24 7.66
C ASN A 62 12.37 -15.13 6.67
N SER A 63 12.86 -15.49 5.49
CA SER A 63 13.44 -14.53 4.54
C SER A 63 12.38 -13.80 3.71
N GLU A 64 11.42 -14.52 3.14
CA GLU A 64 10.36 -13.94 2.30
C GLU A 64 9.37 -13.12 3.13
N ILE A 65 8.92 -13.65 4.28
CA ILE A 65 8.06 -12.90 5.21
C ILE A 65 8.77 -11.65 5.71
N GLY A 66 10.07 -11.75 6.02
CA GLY A 66 10.89 -10.61 6.41
C GLY A 66 10.96 -9.54 5.32
N ASN A 67 11.14 -9.96 4.06
CA ASN A 67 11.16 -9.06 2.91
C ASN A 67 9.81 -8.36 2.69
N VAL A 68 8.70 -9.08 2.80
CA VAL A 68 7.35 -8.50 2.68
C VAL A 68 7.11 -7.45 3.78
N LYS A 69 7.41 -7.77 5.05
CA LYS A 69 7.27 -6.83 6.17
C LYS A 69 8.14 -5.58 6.01
N ALA A 70 9.37 -5.75 5.52
CA ALA A 70 10.25 -4.62 5.24
C ALA A 70 9.69 -3.72 4.12
N ARG A 71 9.11 -4.31 3.07
CA ARG A 71 8.45 -3.55 1.98
C ARG A 71 7.22 -2.81 2.48
N LEU A 72 6.37 -3.45 3.29
CA LEU A 72 5.22 -2.79 3.93
C LEU A 72 5.63 -1.60 4.80
N THR A 73 6.65 -1.80 5.63
CA THR A 73 7.16 -0.73 6.51
C THR A 73 7.64 0.46 5.69
N ARG A 74 8.36 0.21 4.58
CA ARG A 74 8.80 1.27 3.65
C ARG A 74 7.62 1.97 2.97
N ALA A 75 6.62 1.22 2.51
CA ALA A 75 5.45 1.79 1.87
C ALA A 75 4.67 2.71 2.84
N ARG A 76 4.43 2.26 4.08
CA ARG A 76 3.79 3.05 5.13
C ARG A 76 4.55 4.35 5.43
N ARG A 77 5.87 4.26 5.63
CA ARG A 77 6.71 5.45 5.85
C ARG A 77 6.66 6.42 4.67
N GLY A 78 6.62 5.91 3.45
CA GLY A 78 6.46 6.74 2.25
C GLY A 78 5.14 7.51 2.25
N ILE A 79 4.03 6.86 2.65
CA ILE A 79 2.74 7.53 2.78
C ILE A 79 2.73 8.56 3.93
N GLU A 80 3.36 8.25 5.07
CA GLU A 80 3.56 9.21 6.17
C GLU A 80 4.34 10.45 5.70
N GLU A 81 5.40 10.26 4.92
CA GLU A 81 6.16 11.35 4.31
C GLU A 81 5.28 12.18 3.36
N ALA A 82 4.49 11.53 2.48
CA ALA A 82 3.58 12.22 1.59
C ALA A 82 2.54 13.06 2.36
N ILE A 83 2.01 12.55 3.48
CA ILE A 83 1.12 13.31 4.36
C ILE A 83 1.83 14.55 4.89
N SER A 84 3.05 14.42 5.41
CA SER A 84 3.83 15.57 5.90
C SER A 84 4.09 16.62 4.80
N ILE A 85 4.39 16.18 3.57
CA ILE A 85 4.60 17.08 2.43
C ILE A 85 3.31 17.86 2.11
N VAL A 86 2.14 17.19 2.12
CA VAL A 86 0.83 17.84 1.94
C VAL A 86 0.51 18.79 3.10
N GLU A 87 0.81 18.41 4.34
CA GLU A 87 0.57 19.24 5.53
C GLU A 87 1.29 20.59 5.44
N LEU A 88 2.51 20.56 4.91
CA LEU A 88 3.37 21.72 4.64
C LEU A 88 2.98 22.51 3.38
N GLY A 89 2.01 22.04 2.61
CA GLY A 89 1.49 22.73 1.41
C GLY A 89 2.34 22.52 0.15
N TYR A 90 3.28 21.58 0.15
CA TYR A 90 4.15 21.30 -1.00
C TYR A 90 3.49 20.35 -2.01
N TYR A 91 2.34 20.75 -2.58
CA TYR A 91 1.50 19.88 -3.42
C TYR A 91 2.20 19.31 -4.64
N SER A 92 3.03 20.10 -5.35
CA SER A 92 3.80 19.59 -6.51
C SER A 92 4.79 18.49 -6.11
N ARG A 93 5.43 18.61 -4.94
CA ARG A 93 6.32 17.58 -4.41
C ARG A 93 5.52 16.35 -3.93
N ALA A 94 4.35 16.55 -3.33
CA ALA A 94 3.48 15.45 -2.92
C ALA A 94 3.01 14.64 -4.13
N GLN A 95 2.64 15.33 -5.21
CA GLN A 95 2.27 14.73 -6.49
C GLN A 95 3.42 13.89 -7.04
N ASP A 96 4.63 14.44 -7.12
CA ASP A 96 5.82 13.73 -7.59
C ASP A 96 6.12 12.47 -6.76
N VAL A 97 6.13 12.61 -5.43
CA VAL A 97 6.31 11.48 -4.50
C VAL A 97 5.24 10.40 -4.70
N LEU A 98 3.96 10.77 -4.79
CA LEU A 98 2.89 9.79 -5.01
C LEU A 98 3.01 9.12 -6.38
N ALA A 99 3.08 9.90 -7.45
CA ALA A 99 2.95 9.43 -8.83
C ALA A 99 4.18 8.66 -9.30
N ASN A 100 5.38 9.14 -8.98
CA ASN A 100 6.63 8.61 -9.54
C ASN A 100 7.33 7.62 -8.61
N HIS A 101 7.03 7.64 -7.31
CA HIS A 101 7.72 6.78 -6.34
C HIS A 101 6.77 5.80 -5.64
N LEU A 102 5.76 6.31 -4.92
CA LEU A 102 4.95 5.47 -4.04
C LEU A 102 3.99 4.58 -4.82
N LEU A 103 3.15 5.14 -5.70
CA LEU A 103 2.13 4.38 -6.43
C LEU A 103 2.76 3.26 -7.29
N PRO A 104 3.82 3.51 -8.10
CA PRO A 104 4.45 2.45 -8.87
C PRO A 104 5.10 1.38 -8.00
N ALA A 105 5.73 1.75 -6.88
CA ALA A 105 6.33 0.79 -5.96
C ALA A 105 5.27 -0.06 -5.26
N SER A 106 4.14 0.54 -4.88
CA SER A 106 2.99 -0.13 -4.27
C SER A 106 2.35 -1.11 -5.24
N LYS A 107 2.05 -0.70 -6.49
CA LYS A 107 1.50 -1.60 -7.52
C LYS A 107 2.38 -2.85 -7.70
N ARG A 108 3.69 -2.64 -7.95
CA ARG A 108 4.64 -3.76 -8.07
C ARG A 108 4.70 -4.63 -6.83
N PHE A 109 4.63 -4.05 -5.63
CA PHE A 109 4.66 -4.85 -4.42
C PHE A 109 3.40 -5.70 -4.26
N LEU A 110 2.24 -5.08 -4.44
CA LEU A 110 0.94 -5.69 -4.19
C LEU A 110 0.58 -6.74 -5.25
N GLU A 111 0.98 -6.55 -6.51
CA GLU A 111 0.84 -7.55 -7.58
C GLU A 111 1.56 -8.88 -7.26
N HIS A 112 2.72 -8.80 -6.61
CA HIS A 112 3.54 -9.98 -6.27
C HIS A 112 3.19 -10.57 -4.91
N LEU A 113 2.33 -9.91 -4.14
CA LEU A 113 2.03 -10.29 -2.76
C LEU A 113 1.26 -11.62 -2.67
N PRO A 114 0.22 -11.89 -3.49
CA PRO A 114 -0.45 -13.19 -3.50
C PRO A 114 0.49 -14.34 -3.85
N MET A 115 1.43 -14.13 -4.78
CA MET A 115 2.40 -15.14 -5.18
C MET A 115 3.35 -15.52 -4.05
N ALA A 116 3.75 -14.54 -3.22
CA ALA A 116 4.60 -14.79 -2.04
C ALA A 116 3.89 -15.59 -0.93
N PHE A 117 2.57 -15.74 -1.00
CA PHE A 117 1.77 -16.52 -0.04
C PHE A 117 1.05 -17.71 -0.68
N SER A 118 1.20 -17.91 -1.98
CA SER A 118 0.68 -19.07 -2.70
C SER A 118 1.67 -20.22 -2.57
N LEU A 119 1.30 -21.27 -1.82
CA LEU A 119 2.06 -22.51 -1.67
C LEU A 119 1.74 -23.52 -2.78
N GLU A 120 1.35 -23.09 -3.99
CA GLU A 120 1.49 -24.03 -5.10
C GLU A 120 2.99 -24.25 -5.28
N PRO A 121 3.51 -25.48 -5.11
CA PRO A 121 4.90 -25.74 -5.39
C PRO A 121 5.14 -25.29 -6.83
N ASN A 122 6.18 -24.49 -7.05
CA ASN A 122 6.73 -24.30 -8.39
C ASN A 122 7.02 -25.72 -8.91
N ALA A 123 6.09 -26.26 -9.71
CA ALA A 123 6.16 -27.59 -10.29
C ALA A 123 7.08 -27.56 -11.52
#